data_AF-A0A1Y1VJB9-F1
#
_entry.id   AF-A0A1Y1VJB9-F1
#
_cell.length_a   1.000
_cell.length_b   1.000
_cell.length_c   1.000
_cell.angle_alpha   90.00
_cell.angle_beta   90.00
_cell.angle_gamma   90.00
#
_symmetry.space_group_name_H-M   'P 1'
#
loop_
_entity.id
_entity.type
_entity.pdbx_description
1 polymer ?
#
loop_
_entity_poly.entity_id
_entity_poly.type
_entity_poly.pdbx_seq_one_letter_code
_entity_poly.pdbx_strand_id
1 'polypeptide(L)'
;MKFDERVRDIVMIVKKWAKERCINSSKDRTFASYTYVLLCIAYFQKIDPLVLPNLQNKISNLEMFEVDVNVFNKLINEDLSGYYSEKVKFYNDIQKISLYFISKNESSRSELLLGLFKFYGCDYHPEDFI
;
A
#
# COMPACT_ATOMS: atom_id res chain seq x y z
N MET A 1 -4.64 -12.14 2.03
CA MET A 1 -5.21 -10.78 2.00
C MET A 1 -6.66 -10.97 1.60
N LYS A 2 -7.62 -10.39 2.33
CA LYS A 2 -9.03 -10.81 2.21
C LYS A 2 -9.72 -10.36 0.91
N PHE A 3 -9.13 -9.44 0.14
CA PHE A 3 -9.67 -8.96 -1.14
C PHE A 3 -9.25 -9.79 -2.35
N ASP A 4 -7.96 -10.13 -2.44
CA ASP A 4 -7.40 -10.87 -3.56
C ASP A 4 -6.18 -11.66 -3.07
N GLU A 5 -6.18 -12.97 -3.33
CA GLU A 5 -5.10 -13.85 -2.86
C GLU A 5 -3.78 -13.58 -3.61
N ARG A 6 -3.85 -13.17 -4.88
CA ARG A 6 -2.67 -12.88 -5.73
C ARG A 6 -1.79 -11.83 -5.08
N VAL A 7 -2.39 -10.85 -4.40
CA VAL A 7 -1.64 -9.78 -3.71
C VAL A 7 -0.76 -10.33 -2.60
N ARG A 8 -1.28 -11.26 -1.78
CA ARG A 8 -0.49 -11.86 -0.71
C ARG A 8 0.72 -12.57 -1.28
N ASP A 9 0.52 -13.33 -2.34
CA ASP A 9 1.56 -14.13 -2.97
C ASP A 9 2.67 -13.24 -3.53
N ILE A 10 2.29 -12.18 -4.27
CA ILE A 10 3.24 -11.23 -4.85
C ILE A 10 3.99 -10.45 -3.76
N VAL A 11 3.30 -9.98 -2.72
CA VAL A 11 3.97 -9.29 -1.58
C VAL A 11 5.00 -10.19 -0.92
N MET A 12 4.71 -11.48 -0.75
CA MET A 12 5.66 -12.43 -0.17
C MET A 12 6.88 -12.64 -1.07
N ILE A 13 6.68 -12.75 -2.39
CA ILE A 13 7.76 -12.86 -3.37
C ILE A 13 8.64 -11.60 -3.35
N VAL A 14 8.04 -10.40 -3.40
CA VAL A 14 8.76 -9.13 -3.38
C VAL A 14 9.56 -8.96 -2.08
N LYS A 15 8.97 -9.31 -0.92
CA LYS A 15 9.69 -9.27 0.36
C LYS A 15 10.89 -10.23 0.38
N LYS A 16 10.73 -11.45 -0.13
CA LYS A 16 11.82 -12.42 -0.22
C LYS A 16 12.92 -11.91 -1.16
N TRP A 17 12.55 -11.44 -2.35
CA TRP A 17 13.48 -10.82 -3.30
C TRP A 17 14.26 -9.65 -2.68
N ALA A 18 13.59 -8.72 -2.01
CA ALA A 18 14.23 -7.58 -1.37
C ALA A 18 15.21 -8.00 -0.27
N LYS A 19 14.89 -9.05 0.49
CA LYS A 19 15.78 -9.64 1.48
C LYS A 19 17.01 -10.26 0.84
N GLU A 20 16.85 -11.08 -0.21
CA GLU A 20 17.98 -11.71 -0.92
C GLU A 20 18.89 -10.68 -1.61
N ARG A 21 18.35 -9.50 -1.94
CA ARG A 21 19.12 -8.38 -2.49
C ARG A 21 19.69 -7.43 -1.43
N CYS A 22 19.46 -7.70 -0.14
CA CYS A 22 19.91 -6.86 0.97
C CYS A 22 19.44 -5.40 0.90
N ILE A 23 18.23 -5.16 0.37
CA ILE A 23 17.65 -3.82 0.20
C ILE A 23 16.46 -3.56 1.15
N ASN A 24 16.31 -4.37 2.21
CA ASN A 24 15.17 -4.34 3.11
C ASN A 24 15.50 -3.87 4.55
N SER A 25 16.53 -3.04 4.73
CA SER A 25 17.03 -2.56 6.03
C SER A 25 17.12 -1.04 6.08
N SER A 26 16.25 -0.41 6.89
CA SER A 26 16.26 1.04 7.10
C SER A 26 17.53 1.53 7.79
N LYS A 27 18.16 0.69 8.62
CA LYS A 27 19.44 1.00 9.26
C LYS A 27 20.57 1.15 8.24
N ASP A 28 20.50 0.36 7.18
CA ASP A 28 21.49 0.34 6.10
C ASP A 28 21.13 1.32 4.96
N ARG A 29 20.27 2.32 5.26
CA ARG A 29 19.80 3.34 4.30
C ARG A 29 19.07 2.76 3.08
N THR A 30 18.47 1.59 3.23
CA THR A 30 17.58 0.97 2.24
C THR A 30 16.14 0.97 2.74
N PHE A 31 15.18 0.51 1.94
CA PHE A 31 13.77 0.58 2.32
C PHE A 31 13.44 -0.40 3.46
N ALA A 32 12.52 0.00 4.34
CA ALA A 32 11.99 -0.91 5.34
C ALA A 32 11.11 -1.99 4.68
N SER A 33 10.97 -3.15 5.33
CA SER A 33 10.08 -4.21 4.83
C SER A 33 8.62 -3.74 4.65
N TYR A 34 8.18 -2.75 5.44
CA TYR A 34 6.86 -2.13 5.28
C TYR A 34 6.74 -1.32 3.99
N THR A 35 7.80 -0.61 3.58
CA THR A 35 7.83 0.17 2.34
C THR A 35 7.55 -0.72 1.12
N TYR A 36 8.15 -1.91 1.03
CA TYR A 36 7.86 -2.85 -0.05
C TYR A 36 6.40 -3.30 -0.10
N VAL A 37 5.75 -3.48 1.06
CA VAL A 37 4.32 -3.78 1.12
C VAL A 37 3.49 -2.61 0.60
N LEU A 38 3.83 -1.38 0.99
CA LEU A 38 3.16 -0.17 0.51
C LEU A 38 3.33 0.02 -1.01
N LEU A 39 4.52 -0.21 -1.56
CA LEU A 39 4.76 -0.17 -3.00
C LEU A 39 3.90 -1.20 -3.75
N CYS A 40 3.79 -2.43 -3.23
CA CYS A 40 2.88 -3.41 -3.82
C CYS A 40 1.43 -2.93 -3.80
N ILE A 41 0.94 -2.44 -2.65
CA ILE A 41 -0.43 -1.93 -2.51
C ILE A 41 -0.68 -0.77 -3.49
N ALA A 42 0.24 0.20 -3.55
CA ALA A 42 0.13 1.36 -4.43
C ALA A 42 0.08 0.96 -5.91
N TYR A 43 0.91 0.00 -6.34
CA TYR A 43 0.85 -0.56 -7.68
C TYR A 43 -0.52 -1.18 -7.99
N PHE A 44 -1.03 -2.05 -7.11
CA PHE A 44 -2.34 -2.70 -7.31
C PHE A 44 -3.54 -1.74 -7.27
N GLN A 45 -3.38 -0.56 -6.68
CA GLN A 45 -4.35 0.53 -6.66
C GLN A 45 -4.18 1.52 -7.84
N LYS A 46 -3.18 1.34 -8.71
CA LYS A 46 -2.90 2.23 -9.85
C LYS A 46 -3.07 1.57 -11.21
N ILE A 47 -2.79 0.27 -11.32
CA ILE A 47 -2.93 -0.45 -12.58
C ILE A 47 -4.39 -0.50 -13.06
N ASP A 48 -4.58 -0.58 -14.38
CA ASP A 48 -5.90 -0.76 -14.99
C ASP A 48 -5.96 -2.12 -15.72
N PRO A 49 -6.91 -3.01 -15.37
CA PRO A 49 -7.89 -2.87 -14.30
C PRO A 49 -7.28 -2.96 -12.89
N LEU A 50 -7.88 -2.25 -11.93
CA LEU A 50 -7.46 -2.23 -10.53
C LEU A 50 -7.55 -3.63 -9.89
N VAL A 51 -6.55 -3.99 -9.08
CA VAL A 51 -6.57 -5.23 -8.28
C VAL A 51 -7.05 -4.97 -6.86
N LEU A 52 -6.76 -3.79 -6.30
CA LEU A 52 -7.20 -3.39 -4.96
C LEU A 52 -7.94 -2.06 -4.96
N PRO A 53 -8.93 -1.88 -4.06
CA PRO A 53 -9.48 -0.56 -3.79
C PRO A 53 -8.53 0.24 -2.88
N ASN A 54 -8.64 1.57 -2.93
CA ASN A 54 -8.10 2.43 -1.89
C ASN A 54 -9.11 2.57 -0.75
N LEU A 55 -8.77 2.06 0.43
CA LEU A 55 -9.65 2.03 1.61
C LEU A 55 -9.85 3.41 2.26
N GLN A 56 -9.05 4.40 1.87
CA GLN A 56 -9.14 5.77 2.36
C GLN A 56 -9.79 6.72 1.34
N ASN A 57 -10.10 6.24 0.13
CA ASN A 57 -10.86 7.02 -0.84
C ASN A 57 -12.35 6.95 -0.50
N LYS A 58 -13.04 8.08 -0.61
CA LYS A 58 -14.48 8.16 -0.30
C LYS A 58 -15.29 7.28 -1.26
N ILE A 59 -16.10 6.39 -0.70
CA ILE A 59 -17.13 5.63 -1.40
C ILE A 59 -18.48 6.27 -1.05
N SER A 60 -19.24 6.67 -2.06
CA SER A 60 -20.58 7.23 -1.87
C SER A 60 -21.46 6.24 -1.09
N ASN A 61 -22.17 6.74 -0.07
CA ASN A 61 -23.09 5.96 0.77
C ASN A 61 -22.43 4.88 1.67
N LEU A 62 -21.13 4.98 1.94
CA LEU A 62 -20.47 4.14 2.94
C LEU A 62 -19.69 5.01 3.94
N GLU A 63 -19.94 4.79 5.23
CA GLU A 63 -19.24 5.48 6.32
C GLU A 63 -17.90 4.82 6.63
N MET A 64 -16.87 5.64 6.78
CA MET A 64 -15.54 5.17 7.17
C MET A 64 -15.47 4.97 8.67
N PHE A 65 -14.68 3.97 9.07
CA PHE A 65 -14.25 3.82 10.45
C PHE A 65 -13.22 4.91 10.77
N GLU A 66 -13.35 5.51 11.95
CA GLU A 66 -12.46 6.57 12.45
C GLU A 66 -11.71 6.05 13.68
N VAL A 67 -10.39 6.29 13.73
CA VAL A 67 -9.53 5.93 14.86
C VAL A 67 -8.63 7.11 15.20
N ASP A 68 -8.53 7.41 16.50
CA ASP A 68 -7.54 8.33 17.03
C ASP A 68 -6.18 7.63 17.15
N VAL A 69 -5.16 8.22 16.54
CA VAL A 69 -3.79 7.71 16.53
C VAL A 69 -2.87 8.74 17.17
N ASN A 70 -2.09 8.30 18.16
CA ASN A 70 -1.08 9.14 18.78
C ASN A 70 0.16 9.20 17.88
N VAL A 71 0.45 10.39 17.37
CA VAL A 71 1.60 10.65 16.52
C VAL A 71 2.66 11.36 17.34
N PHE A 72 3.91 10.90 17.24
CA PHE A 72 5.03 11.52 17.95
C PHE A 72 5.29 12.92 17.40
N ASN A 73 5.37 13.92 18.29
CA ASN A 73 5.70 15.30 17.91
C ASN A 73 7.06 15.39 17.19
N LYS A 74 7.99 14.50 17.56
CA LYS A 74 9.33 14.38 16.95
C LYS A 74 9.31 14.17 15.43
N LEU A 75 8.22 13.64 14.89
CA LEU A 75 8.08 13.43 13.43
C LEU A 75 7.87 14.74 12.65
N ILE A 76 7.37 15.80 13.31
CA ILE A 76 7.17 17.13 12.70
C ILE A 76 8.34 18.04 13.04
N ASN A 77 8.80 18.01 14.29
CA ASN A 77 9.92 18.81 14.77
C ASN A 77 10.71 18.04 15.82
N GLU A 78 12.00 17.88 15.60
CA GLU A 78 12.88 17.04 16.44
C GLU A 78 12.95 17.49 17.91
N ASP A 79 12.70 18.77 18.18
CA ASP A 79 12.81 19.38 19.51
C ASP A 79 11.53 19.24 20.36
N LEU A 80 10.41 18.83 19.75
CA LEU A 80 9.14 18.67 20.45
C LEU A 80 8.99 17.27 21.06
N SER A 81 8.84 17.22 22.38
CA SER A 81 8.49 15.99 23.10
C SER A 81 6.97 15.80 23.16
N GLY A 82 6.53 14.58 23.44
CA GLY A 82 5.11 14.23 23.54
C GLY A 82 4.47 13.77 22.23
N TYR A 83 3.14 13.75 22.23
CA TYR A 83 2.32 13.23 21.14
C TYR A 83 1.16 14.20 20.85
N TYR A 84 0.67 14.16 19.62
CA TYR A 84 -0.61 14.73 19.23
C TYR A 84 -1.54 13.63 18.70
N SER A 85 -2.84 13.81 18.83
CA SER A 85 -3.84 12.85 18.37
C SER A 85 -4.31 13.23 16.97
N GLU A 86 -4.23 12.29 16.04
CA GLU A 86 -4.75 12.45 14.68
C GLU A 86 -5.83 11.45 14.35
N LYS A 87 -6.82 11.91 13.58
CA LYS A 87 -7.96 11.08 13.17
C LYS A 87 -7.67 10.41 11.84
N VAL A 88 -7.50 9.10 11.86
CA VAL A 88 -7.34 8.29 10.66
C VAL A 88 -8.67 7.65 10.28
N LYS A 89 -9.08 7.85 9.02
CA LYS A 89 -10.32 7.31 8.45
C LYS A 89 -10.04 6.28 7.37
N PHE A 90 -10.72 5.14 7.43
CA PHE A 90 -10.64 4.10 6.41
C PHE A 90 -11.82 3.13 6.49
N TYR A 91 -12.08 2.39 5.41
CA TYR A 91 -13.03 1.27 5.45
C TYR A 91 -12.36 0.01 5.99
N ASN A 92 -12.93 -0.59 7.05
CA ASN A 92 -12.42 -1.82 7.69
C ASN A 92 -13.32 -3.05 7.46
N ASP A 93 -14.49 -2.87 6.87
CA ASP A 93 -15.48 -3.92 6.60
C ASP A 93 -15.42 -4.36 5.13
N ILE A 94 -14.72 -5.47 4.89
CA ILE A 94 -14.51 -6.03 3.56
C ILE A 94 -15.82 -6.46 2.90
N GLN A 95 -16.80 -6.95 3.66
CA GLN A 95 -18.08 -7.39 3.10
C GLN A 95 -18.85 -6.20 2.52
N LYS A 96 -18.87 -5.07 3.24
CA LYS A 96 -19.47 -3.83 2.73
C LYS A 96 -18.71 -3.29 1.52
N ILE A 97 -17.38 -3.29 1.56
CA ILE A 97 -16.57 -2.80 0.43
C ILE A 97 -16.77 -3.67 -0.81
N SER A 98 -16.92 -4.99 -0.69
CA SER A 98 -17.14 -5.88 -1.83
C SER A 98 -18.44 -5.63 -2.59
N LEU A 99 -19.39 -4.90 -2.00
CA LEU A 99 -20.61 -4.46 -2.70
C LEU A 99 -20.32 -3.32 -3.70
N TYR A 100 -19.24 -2.57 -3.49
CA TYR A 100 -18.87 -1.41 -4.30
C TYR A 100 -17.62 -1.62 -5.15
N PHE A 101 -16.75 -2.54 -4.74
CA PHE A 101 -15.53 -2.87 -5.46
C PHE A 101 -15.41 -4.38 -5.67
N ILE A 102 -15.36 -4.75 -6.94
CA ILE A 102 -14.96 -6.08 -7.38
C ILE A 102 -13.86 -5.86 -8.42
N SER A 103 -12.69 -6.46 -8.18
CA SER A 103 -11.58 -6.40 -9.13
C SER A 103 -12.02 -7.03 -10.46
N LYS A 104 -11.86 -6.28 -11.55
CA LYS A 104 -12.04 -6.78 -12.92
C LYS A 104 -10.73 -7.24 -13.55
N ASN A 105 -9.65 -7.24 -12.77
CA ASN A 105 -8.33 -7.60 -13.27
C ASN A 105 -8.19 -9.13 -13.34
N GLU A 106 -7.99 -9.65 -14.55
CA GLU A 106 -7.84 -11.10 -14.80
C GLU A 106 -6.39 -11.54 -14.98
N SER A 107 -5.41 -10.63 -14.81
CA SER A 107 -4.00 -10.94 -14.98
C SER A 107 -3.53 -12.04 -14.02
N SER A 108 -2.71 -12.93 -14.54
CA SER A 108 -2.03 -13.97 -13.78
C SER A 108 -1.06 -13.38 -12.74
N ARG A 109 -0.66 -14.19 -11.75
CA ARG A 109 0.36 -13.80 -10.76
C ARG A 109 1.68 -13.40 -11.41
N SER A 110 2.09 -14.10 -12.47
CA SER A 110 3.32 -13.81 -13.21
C SER A 110 3.25 -12.48 -13.94
N GLU A 111 2.14 -12.17 -14.60
CA GLU A 111 1.94 -10.88 -15.28
C GLU A 111 1.93 -9.73 -14.29
N LEU A 112 1.25 -9.89 -13.16
CA LEU A 112 1.21 -8.89 -12.11
C LEU A 112 2.59 -8.66 -11.46
N LEU A 113 3.37 -9.72 -11.24
CA LEU A 113 4.71 -9.62 -10.69
C LEU A 113 5.67 -8.93 -11.67
N LEU A 114 5.65 -9.34 -12.94
CA LEU A 114 6.48 -8.73 -13.98
C LEU A 114 6.10 -7.26 -14.18
N GLY A 115 4.79 -6.98 -14.23
CA GLY A 115 4.25 -5.63 -14.33
C GLY A 115 4.67 -4.75 -13.16
N LEU A 116 4.72 -5.27 -11.94
CA LEU A 116 5.19 -4.53 -10.76
C LEU A 116 6.65 -4.10 -10.90
N PHE A 117 7.53 -5.01 -11.34
CA PHE A 117 8.94 -4.69 -11.54
C PHE A 117 9.14 -3.74 -12.71
N LYS A 118 8.38 -3.90 -13.80
CA LYS A 118 8.42 -2.98 -14.94
C LYS A 118 7.93 -1.59 -14.52
N PHE A 119 6.82 -1.50 -13.81
CA PHE A 119 6.23 -0.25 -13.36
C PHE A 119 7.24 0.57 -12.55
N TYR A 120 7.82 0.00 -11.49
CA TYR A 120 8.79 0.73 -10.67
C TYR A 120 10.19 0.85 -11.28
N GLY A 121 10.53 -0.01 -12.25
CA GLY A 121 11.85 0.00 -12.89
C GLY A 121 11.93 0.88 -14.14
N CYS A 122 10.80 1.18 -14.79
CA CYS A 122 10.76 1.84 -16.09
C CYS A 122 9.68 2.92 -16.20
N ASP A 123 8.48 2.66 -15.69
CA ASP A 123 7.30 3.48 -16.00
C ASP A 123 6.96 4.51 -14.90
N TYR A 124 7.52 4.34 -13.69
CA TYR A 124 7.25 5.21 -12.55
C TYR A 124 8.23 6.38 -12.49
N HIS A 125 7.72 7.59 -12.74
CA HIS A 125 8.45 8.83 -12.58
C HIS A 125 7.93 9.59 -11.34
N PRO A 126 8.77 9.80 -10.30
CA PRO A 126 8.35 10.49 -9.08
C PRO A 126 7.83 11.92 -9.33
N GLU A 127 8.37 12.58 -10.35
CA GLU A 127 7.99 13.95 -10.75
C GLU A 127 6.52 14.07 -11.18
N ASP A 128 5.88 12.99 -11.62
CA ASP A 128 4.48 13.01 -12.07
C ASP A 128 3.47 13.25 -10.92
N PHE A 129 3.95 13.33 -9.68
CA PHE A 129 3.13 13.38 -8.46
C PHE A 129 3.47 14.54 -7.52
N ILE A 130 4.26 15.53 -7.98
CA ILE A 130 4.63 16.75 -7.24
C ILE A 130 3.82 17.94 -7.75
#